data_AF-A0A433C592-F1
#
_entry.id   AF-A0A433C592-F1
#
_cell.length_a   1.000
_cell.length_b   1.000
_cell.length_c   1.000
_cell.angle_alpha   90.00
_cell.angle_beta   90.00
_cell.angle_gamma   90.00
#
_symmetry.space_group_name_H-M   'P 1'
#
loop_
_entity.id
_entity.type
_entity.pdbx_description
1 polymer ?
#
loop_
_entity_poly.entity_id
_entity_poly.type
_entity_poly.pdbx_seq_one_letter_code
_entity_poly.pdbx_strand_id
1 'polypeptide(L)'
;MLGASAIAAVPACADGSAGVLGKPNNIAAAVGSGVRGGSIVGFTATGPDVHAASVAVIAACNRAGADQCTSDEVTNDRLCIVNVHAPASGVVAGGAGPTLEDARRDAINRAAANNTPLAVDSPTLASSCP
;
A
#
# COMPACT_ATOMS: atom_id res chain seq x y z
N MET A 1 -12.40 54.00 2.46
CA MET A 1 -10.98 53.59 2.39
C MET A 1 -10.85 52.28 3.14
N LEU A 2 -10.36 51.24 2.45
CA LEU A 2 -9.66 50.01 2.91
C LEU A 2 -10.26 49.23 4.10
N GLY A 3 -10.51 47.92 4.04
CA GLY A 3 -10.17 46.92 3.05
C GLY A 3 -10.74 45.56 3.47
N ALA A 4 -11.03 44.72 2.49
CA ALA A 4 -11.40 43.32 2.72
C ALA A 4 -10.17 42.52 3.18
N SER A 5 -10.29 41.79 4.28
CA SER A 5 -9.34 40.73 4.62
C SER A 5 -10.06 39.39 4.50
N ALA A 6 -9.84 38.75 3.34
CA ALA A 6 -10.10 37.33 3.18
C ALA A 6 -9.22 36.57 4.16
N ILE A 7 -9.82 35.98 5.19
CA ILE A 7 -9.19 34.91 5.96
C ILE A 7 -9.20 33.68 5.06
N ALA A 8 -8.10 33.50 4.33
CA ALA A 8 -7.82 32.29 3.60
C ALA A 8 -7.85 31.11 4.58
N ALA A 9 -8.73 30.13 4.31
CA ALA A 9 -8.65 28.83 4.94
C ALA A 9 -7.31 28.22 4.54
N VAL A 10 -6.32 28.29 5.43
CA VAL A 10 -5.13 27.45 5.32
C VAL A 10 -5.61 26.01 5.51
N PRO A 11 -5.37 25.08 4.56
CA PRO A 11 -5.35 23.69 4.94
C PRO A 11 -4.25 23.60 6.00
N ALA A 12 -4.64 23.27 7.22
CA ALA A 12 -3.69 22.85 8.24
C ALA A 12 -3.11 21.50 7.78
N CYS A 13 -2.23 21.53 6.79
CA CYS A 13 -1.24 20.49 6.59
C CYS A 13 -0.40 20.57 7.86
N ALA A 14 -0.62 19.63 8.76
CA ALA A 14 0.20 19.50 9.94
C ALA A 14 1.66 19.43 9.50
N ASP A 15 2.41 20.50 9.77
CA ASP A 15 3.87 20.50 9.84
C ASP A 15 4.28 19.60 11.02
N GLY A 16 4.11 18.30 10.81
CA GLY A 16 4.52 17.24 11.70
C GLY A 16 5.88 16.70 11.26
N SER A 17 6.92 17.48 11.54
CA SER A 17 8.32 17.04 11.59
C SER A 17 8.94 16.51 10.29
N ALA A 18 9.78 17.33 9.66
CA ALA A 18 10.97 16.83 8.97
C ALA A 18 11.90 16.19 10.03
N GLY A 19 11.61 14.94 10.39
CA GLY A 19 12.22 14.26 11.51
C GLY A 19 12.70 12.88 11.12
N VAL A 20 14.03 12.75 11.05
CA VAL A 20 14.80 11.51 10.95
C VAL A 20 14.86 10.93 9.53
N LEU A 21 15.99 11.21 8.87
CA LEU A 21 16.62 10.25 7.95
C LEU A 21 16.66 8.91 8.70
N GLY A 22 15.66 8.06 8.43
CA GLY A 22 15.59 6.72 8.97
C GLY A 22 16.95 6.08 8.76
N LYS A 23 17.48 5.44 9.80
CA LYS A 23 18.66 4.58 9.69
C LYS A 23 18.65 3.91 8.31
N PRO A 24 19.76 3.92 7.54
CA PRO A 24 19.79 3.42 6.16
C PRO A 24 19.42 1.94 6.00
N ASN A 25 18.96 1.29 7.07
CA ASN A 25 18.68 -0.14 7.22
C ASN A 25 17.24 -0.46 7.65
N ASN A 26 16.37 0.56 7.82
CA ASN A 26 14.97 0.43 8.30
C ASN A 26 13.96 1.09 7.33
N ILE A 27 14.14 0.88 6.03
CA ILE A 27 13.20 1.34 5.01
C ILE A 27 11.98 0.41 5.07
N ALA A 28 10.81 0.96 5.33
CA ALA A 28 9.57 0.21 5.24
C ALA A 28 9.17 0.03 3.77
N ALA A 29 8.58 -1.12 3.46
CA ALA A 29 8.02 -1.43 2.16
C ALA A 29 6.50 -1.55 2.27
N ALA A 30 5.79 -1.12 1.22
CA ALA A 30 4.35 -1.28 1.10
C ALA A 30 4.00 -1.82 -0.29
N VAL A 31 3.01 -2.70 -0.32
CA VAL A 31 2.31 -3.15 -1.53
C VAL A 31 0.87 -2.67 -1.47
N GLY A 32 0.33 -2.29 -2.61
CA GLY A 32 -1.01 -1.74 -2.72
C GLY A 32 -1.62 -2.09 -4.07
N SER A 33 -2.90 -1.82 -4.22
CA SER A 33 -3.62 -2.09 -5.46
C SER A 33 -4.52 -0.91 -5.82
N GLY A 34 -4.95 -0.88 -7.09
CA GLY A 34 -5.92 0.08 -7.58
C GLY A 34 -6.51 -0.38 -8.91
N VAL A 35 -7.63 0.21 -9.30
CA VAL A 35 -8.34 -0.09 -10.53
C VAL A 35 -7.87 0.87 -11.62
N ARG A 36 -7.31 0.36 -12.71
CA ARG A 36 -6.91 1.15 -13.87
C ARG A 36 -7.49 0.56 -15.14
N GLY A 37 -8.33 1.32 -15.83
CA GLY A 37 -8.98 0.87 -17.07
C GLY A 37 -9.83 -0.40 -16.87
N GLY A 38 -10.48 -0.52 -15.72
CA GLY A 38 -11.32 -1.68 -15.36
C GLY A 38 -10.55 -2.93 -14.90
N SER A 39 -9.21 -2.86 -14.79
CA SER A 39 -8.38 -3.96 -14.29
C SER A 39 -7.73 -3.58 -12.96
N ILE A 40 -7.67 -4.51 -12.00
CA ILE A 40 -6.94 -4.29 -10.75
C ILE A 40 -5.46 -4.50 -11.02
N VAL A 41 -4.65 -3.51 -10.64
CA VAL A 41 -3.20 -3.46 -10.81
C VAL A 41 -2.53 -3.28 -9.46
N GLY A 42 -1.35 -3.89 -9.29
CA GLY A 42 -0.54 -3.77 -8.08
C GLY A 42 0.48 -2.66 -8.17
N PHE A 43 0.83 -2.09 -7.03
CA PHE A 43 1.84 -1.05 -6.86
C PHE A 43 2.72 -1.38 -5.66
N THR A 44 3.95 -0.88 -5.72
CA THR A 44 4.89 -0.93 -4.59
C THR A 44 5.42 0.47 -4.30
N ALA A 45 5.73 0.71 -3.03
CA ALA A 45 6.49 1.87 -2.63
C ALA A 45 7.30 1.57 -1.37
N THR A 46 8.27 2.42 -1.09
CA THR A 46 9.06 2.39 0.13
C THR A 46 8.99 3.73 0.84
N GLY A 47 9.30 3.72 2.13
CA GLY A 47 9.32 4.93 2.96
C GLY A 47 10.24 4.79 4.16
N PRO A 48 10.56 5.91 4.83
CA PRO A 48 11.37 5.89 6.06
C PRO A 48 10.71 5.14 7.23
N ASP A 49 9.38 4.98 7.20
CA ASP A 49 8.57 4.26 8.17
C ASP A 49 7.31 3.68 7.51
N VAL A 50 6.56 2.85 8.25
CA VAL A 50 5.36 2.16 7.74
C VAL A 50 4.29 3.13 7.26
N HIS A 51 4.08 4.25 7.96
CA HIS A 51 3.07 5.23 7.56
C HIS A 51 3.47 5.91 6.26
N ALA A 52 4.73 6.35 6.16
CA ALA A 52 5.25 6.96 4.95
C ALA A 52 5.22 6.01 3.75
N ALA A 53 5.54 4.73 3.93
CA ALA A 53 5.46 3.71 2.87
C ALA A 53 4.01 3.49 2.39
N SER A 54 3.05 3.39 3.32
CA SER A 54 1.62 3.28 2.98
C SER A 54 1.09 4.48 2.22
N VAL A 55 1.46 5.69 2.61
CA VAL A 55 1.08 6.91 1.88
C VAL A 55 1.75 6.94 0.50
N ALA A 56 3.01 6.52 0.41
CA ALA A 56 3.76 6.49 -0.84
C ALA A 56 3.16 5.51 -1.86
N VAL A 57 2.66 4.33 -1.43
CA VAL A 57 2.06 3.36 -2.35
C VAL A 57 0.71 3.85 -2.88
N ILE A 58 -0.10 4.48 -2.04
CA ILE A 58 -1.35 5.14 -2.45
C ILE A 58 -1.05 6.29 -3.42
N ALA A 59 -0.03 7.10 -3.15
CA ALA A 59 0.38 8.17 -4.06
C ALA A 59 0.95 7.64 -5.39
N ALA A 60 1.65 6.51 -5.39
CA ALA A 60 2.11 5.84 -6.61
C ALA A 60 0.93 5.36 -7.46
N CYS A 61 -0.06 4.73 -6.83
CA CYS A 61 -1.31 4.31 -7.46
C CYS A 61 -2.08 5.49 -8.09
N ASN A 62 -2.31 6.56 -7.34
CA ASN A 62 -3.02 7.75 -7.85
C ASN A 62 -2.26 8.42 -9.00
N ARG A 63 -0.92 8.53 -8.92
CA ARG A 63 -0.09 9.08 -9.99
C ARG A 63 -0.14 8.24 -11.27
N ALA A 64 -0.40 6.95 -11.16
CA ALA A 64 -0.59 6.06 -12.30
C ALA A 64 -1.99 6.19 -12.94
N GLY A 65 -2.85 7.06 -12.40
CA GLY A 65 -4.23 7.25 -12.85
C GLY A 65 -5.13 6.06 -12.51
N ALA A 66 -4.83 5.33 -11.45
CA ALA A 66 -5.69 4.29 -10.92
C ALA A 66 -6.67 4.87 -9.89
N ASP A 67 -7.87 4.33 -9.86
CA ASP A 67 -8.92 4.61 -8.89
C ASP A 67 -8.91 3.57 -7.76
N GLN A 68 -9.63 3.84 -6.66
CA GLN A 68 -9.76 2.92 -5.52
C GLN A 68 -8.41 2.42 -4.96
N CYS A 69 -7.44 3.32 -4.87
CA CYS A 69 -6.10 3.00 -4.38
C CYS A 69 -6.11 2.57 -2.91
N THR A 70 -5.52 1.41 -2.62
CA THR A 70 -5.35 0.84 -1.28
C THR A 70 -3.89 0.56 -0.97
N SER A 71 -3.56 0.52 0.32
CA SER A 71 -2.33 -0.07 0.84
C SER A 71 -2.72 -1.44 1.42
N ASP A 72 -2.31 -2.52 0.78
CA ASP A 72 -2.77 -3.87 1.09
C ASP A 72 -1.92 -4.54 2.16
N GLU A 73 -0.60 -4.30 2.15
CA GLU A 73 0.33 -4.79 3.18
C GLU A 73 1.52 -3.83 3.32
N VAL A 74 2.03 -3.66 4.53
CA VAL A 74 3.17 -2.78 4.83
C VAL A 74 4.00 -3.36 5.96
N THR A 75 5.32 -3.34 5.83
CA THR A 75 6.22 -3.86 6.87
C THR A 75 7.55 -3.10 6.93
N ASN A 76 8.18 -3.09 8.11
CA ASN A 76 9.58 -2.72 8.31
C ASN A 76 10.40 -3.91 8.87
N ASP A 77 9.84 -5.11 8.85
CA ASP A 77 10.41 -6.28 9.53
C ASP A 77 11.31 -7.14 8.63
N ARG A 78 11.74 -6.60 7.48
CA ARG A 78 12.48 -7.33 6.42
C ARG A 78 11.77 -8.62 6.01
N LEU A 79 10.45 -8.54 5.85
CA LEU A 79 9.65 -9.62 5.29
C LEU A 79 9.39 -9.34 3.80
N CYS A 80 9.24 -10.40 3.03
CA CYS A 80 8.53 -10.31 1.75
C CYS A 80 7.08 -9.95 2.03
N ILE A 81 6.56 -8.97 1.29
CA ILE A 81 5.14 -8.60 1.28
C ILE A 81 4.58 -8.75 -0.12
N VAL A 82 3.32 -9.15 -0.21
CA VAL A 82 2.61 -9.37 -1.48
C VAL A 82 1.18 -8.89 -1.37
N ASN A 83 0.57 -8.61 -2.52
CA ASN A 83 -0.88 -8.60 -2.64
C ASN A 83 -1.36 -9.60 -3.69
N VAL A 84 -2.37 -10.38 -3.33
CA VAL A 84 -2.92 -11.46 -4.14
C VAL A 84 -4.35 -11.13 -4.50
N HIS A 85 -4.69 -11.30 -5.77
CA HIS A 85 -5.95 -10.86 -6.34
C HIS A 85 -6.80 -12.04 -6.82
N ALA A 86 -8.09 -12.04 -6.45
CA ALA A 86 -9.09 -12.93 -7.03
C ALA A 86 -9.82 -12.22 -8.20
N PRO A 87 -9.51 -12.55 -9.47
CA PRO A 87 -10.11 -11.88 -10.62
C PRO A 87 -11.62 -12.07 -10.73
N ALA A 88 -12.15 -13.18 -10.22
CA ALA A 88 -13.58 -13.45 -10.24
C ALA A 88 -14.40 -12.57 -9.28
N SER A 89 -13.80 -12.12 -8.16
CA SER A 89 -14.51 -11.40 -7.09
C SER A 89 -14.05 -9.96 -6.89
N GLY A 90 -12.93 -9.55 -7.49
CA GLY A 90 -12.34 -8.22 -7.26
C GLY A 90 -11.61 -8.10 -5.92
N VAL A 91 -11.54 -9.16 -5.12
CA VAL A 91 -10.88 -9.15 -3.81
C VAL A 91 -9.37 -9.08 -4.00
N VAL A 92 -8.70 -8.29 -3.16
CA VAL A 92 -7.26 -8.26 -3.01
C VAL A 92 -6.93 -8.46 -1.53
N ALA A 93 -5.95 -9.32 -1.23
CA ALA A 93 -5.47 -9.51 0.12
C ALA A 93 -3.95 -9.35 0.18
N GLY A 94 -3.50 -8.59 1.18
CA GLY A 94 -2.09 -8.47 1.55
C GLY A 94 -1.61 -9.66 2.38
N GLY A 95 -0.33 -9.99 2.28
CA GLY A 95 0.31 -10.96 3.16
C GLY A 95 1.81 -10.74 3.27
N ALA A 96 2.39 -11.23 4.36
CA ALA A 96 3.78 -11.06 4.72
C ALA A 96 4.43 -12.38 5.15
N GLY A 97 5.71 -12.56 4.82
CA GLY A 97 6.44 -13.77 5.19
C GLY A 97 7.95 -13.67 4.92
N PRO A 98 8.76 -14.59 5.46
CA PRO A 98 10.21 -14.58 5.23
C PRO A 98 10.58 -14.90 3.77
N THR A 99 9.67 -15.51 3.00
CA THR A 99 9.80 -15.74 1.56
C THR A 99 8.56 -15.25 0.82
N LEU A 100 8.67 -15.13 -0.51
CA LEU A 100 7.54 -14.78 -1.37
C LEU A 100 6.38 -15.78 -1.24
N GLU A 101 6.69 -17.07 -1.15
CA GLU A 101 5.70 -18.14 -1.02
C GLU A 101 5.01 -18.11 0.35
N ASP A 102 5.75 -17.82 1.42
CA ASP A 102 5.17 -17.65 2.75
C ASP A 102 4.25 -16.42 2.80
N ALA A 103 4.65 -15.31 2.20
CA ALA A 103 3.83 -14.10 2.10
C ALA A 103 2.54 -14.35 1.32
N ARG A 104 2.61 -15.11 0.22
CA ARG A 104 1.45 -15.52 -0.57
C ARG A 104 0.53 -16.45 0.23
N ARG A 105 1.10 -17.41 0.97
CA ARG A 105 0.32 -18.30 1.85
C ARG A 105 -0.38 -17.51 2.94
N ASP A 106 0.30 -16.54 3.55
CA ASP A 106 -0.29 -15.64 4.55
C ASP A 106 -1.46 -14.85 3.97
N ALA A 107 -1.29 -14.24 2.78
CA ALA A 107 -2.37 -13.52 2.09
C ALA A 107 -3.62 -14.40 1.87
N ILE A 108 -3.43 -15.63 1.39
CA ILE A 108 -4.52 -16.59 1.15
C ILE A 108 -5.21 -16.98 2.47
N ASN A 109 -4.44 -17.24 3.53
CA ASN A 109 -4.97 -17.60 4.84
C ASN A 109 -5.78 -16.45 5.46
N ARG A 110 -5.28 -15.22 5.38
CA ARG A 110 -5.99 -14.02 5.86
C ARG A 110 -7.27 -13.79 5.07
N ALA A 111 -7.23 -13.93 3.75
CA ALA A 111 -8.40 -13.79 2.91
C ALA A 111 -9.47 -14.83 3.25
N ALA A 112 -9.08 -16.08 3.49
CA ALA A 112 -9.99 -17.13 3.97
C ALA A 112 -10.58 -16.80 5.35
N ALA A 113 -9.76 -16.30 6.29
CA ALA A 113 -10.22 -15.88 7.61
C ALA A 113 -11.21 -14.71 7.55
N ASN A 114 -11.10 -13.85 6.53
CA ASN A 114 -12.00 -12.72 6.29
C ASN A 114 -13.24 -13.08 5.45
N ASN A 115 -13.53 -14.37 5.23
CA ASN A 115 -14.63 -14.86 4.40
C ASN A 115 -14.55 -14.42 2.92
N THR A 116 -13.35 -14.11 2.44
CA THR A 116 -13.07 -13.76 1.04
C THR A 116 -11.98 -14.68 0.48
N PRO A 117 -12.23 -16.00 0.39
CA PRO A 117 -11.17 -16.96 0.06
C PRO A 117 -10.55 -16.68 -1.31
N LEU A 118 -9.22 -16.69 -1.36
CA LEU A 118 -8.45 -16.64 -2.59
C LEU A 118 -8.16 -18.06 -3.07
N ALA A 119 -8.24 -18.29 -4.38
CA ALA A 119 -7.84 -19.55 -4.97
C ALA A 119 -6.31 -19.71 -4.88
N VAL A 120 -5.82 -20.95 -4.81
CA VAL A 120 -4.38 -21.23 -4.69
C VAL A 120 -3.59 -20.77 -5.90
N ASP A 121 -4.23 -20.63 -7.07
CA ASP A 121 -3.67 -20.12 -8.32
C ASP A 121 -3.88 -18.60 -8.50
N SER A 122 -4.46 -17.90 -7.52
CA SER A 122 -4.69 -16.45 -7.59
C SER A 122 -3.38 -15.71 -7.89
N PRO A 123 -3.37 -14.76 -8.84
CA PRO A 123 -2.18 -14.03 -9.20
C PRO A 123 -1.74 -13.06 -8.09
N THR A 124 -0.43 -12.92 -7.93
CA THR A 124 0.19 -11.84 -7.18
C THR A 124 0.26 -10.60 -8.08
N LEU A 125 -0.27 -9.47 -7.63
CA LEU A 125 -0.26 -8.23 -8.43
C LEU A 125 1.05 -7.46 -8.26
N ALA A 126 1.55 -7.40 -7.02
CA ALA A 126 2.78 -6.77 -6.65
C ALA A 126 3.42 -7.51 -5.46
N SER A 127 4.75 -7.45 -5.40
CA SER A 127 5.53 -7.98 -4.30
C SER A 127 6.73 -7.09 -4.01
N SER A 128 7.18 -7.10 -2.76
CA SER A 128 8.40 -6.44 -2.32
C SER A 128 9.11 -7.33 -1.32
N CYS A 129 10.35 -7.73 -1.62
CA CYS A 129 11.21 -8.52 -0.75
C CYS A 129 12.51 -7.75 -0.48
N PRO A 130 13.11 -7.91 0.71
CA PRO A 130 14.40 -7.31 1.05
C PRO A 130 15.57 -7.86 0.22
#